data_AF-A0A317IP53-F1
#
_entry.id   AF-A0A317IP53-F1
#
_cell.length_a   1.000
_cell.length_b   1.000
_cell.length_c   1.000
_cell.angle_alpha   90.00
_cell.angle_beta   90.00
_cell.angle_gamma   90.00
#
_symmetry.space_group_name_H-M   'P 1'
#
loop_
_entity.id
_entity.type
_entity.pdbx_description
1 polymer ?
#
loop_
_entity_poly.entity_id
_entity_poly.type
_entity_poly.pdbx_seq_one_letter_code
_entity_poly.pdbx_strand_id
1 'polypeptide(L)'
;MIEKIKEGLQDAISIVQEKVGDSVELIKDFKELSTGKISDLVNNVLGLSPLIEESGFRMGDLNIAIGIPPSVSLGFIKEKDISPEAIDKILEENKDNELLKIILQALLKADSLQKSMNLSHYQFNSVGLTLGLPPDVSLKFIRQG
;
A
#
# COMPACT_ATOMS: atom_id res chain seq x y z
N MET A 1 -12.17 -1.79 -22.88
CA MET A 1 -11.33 -2.23 -21.74
C MET A 1 -10.74 -1.06 -20.97
N ILE A 2 -10.18 -0.05 -21.65
CA ILE A 2 -9.65 1.19 -21.04
C ILE A 2 -10.74 2.00 -20.29
N GLU A 3 -11.97 2.02 -20.80
CA GLU A 3 -13.08 2.77 -20.18
C GLU A 3 -13.51 2.23 -18.81
N LYS A 4 -13.66 0.89 -18.68
CA LYS A 4 -13.97 0.24 -17.40
C LYS A 4 -12.87 0.42 -16.35
N ILE A 5 -11.61 0.51 -16.79
CA ILE A 5 -10.47 0.78 -15.92
C ILE A 5 -10.52 2.23 -15.42
N LYS A 6 -10.91 3.19 -16.28
CA LYS A 6 -11.09 4.60 -15.90
C LYS A 6 -12.23 4.80 -14.90
N GLU A 7 -13.36 4.15 -15.11
CA GLU A 7 -14.51 4.20 -14.19
C GLU A 7 -14.12 3.63 -12.82
N GLY A 8 -13.51 2.44 -12.77
CA GLY A 8 -13.03 1.86 -11.51
C GLY A 8 -11.92 2.68 -10.83
N LEU A 9 -11.13 3.43 -11.59
CA LEU A 9 -10.16 4.39 -11.04
C LEU A 9 -10.85 5.62 -10.45
N GLN A 10 -11.84 6.18 -11.14
CA GLN A 10 -12.59 7.36 -10.71
C GLN A 10 -13.45 7.08 -9.48
N ASP A 11 -14.08 5.91 -9.41
CA ASP A 11 -14.83 5.47 -8.24
C ASP A 11 -13.90 5.30 -7.04
N ALA A 12 -12.72 4.71 -7.25
CA ALA A 12 -11.72 4.60 -6.19
C ALA A 12 -11.16 5.97 -5.73
N ILE A 13 -10.98 6.93 -6.65
CA ILE A 13 -10.54 8.29 -6.32
C ILE A 13 -11.62 9.04 -5.51
N SER A 14 -12.89 8.86 -5.86
CA SER A 14 -14.01 9.51 -5.19
C SER A 14 -14.22 8.95 -3.77
N ILE A 15 -14.09 7.63 -3.61
CA ILE A 15 -14.16 6.96 -2.29
C ILE A 15 -12.99 7.37 -1.39
N VAL A 16 -11.80 7.55 -1.97
CA VAL A 16 -10.64 8.11 -1.25
C VAL A 16 -10.94 9.55 -0.84
N GLN A 17 -11.43 10.42 -1.73
CA GLN A 17 -11.72 11.81 -1.41
C GLN A 17 -12.78 12.00 -0.30
N GLU A 18 -13.80 11.15 -0.26
CA GLU A 18 -14.89 11.25 0.72
C GLU A 18 -14.50 10.71 2.11
N LYS A 19 -13.66 9.66 2.18
CA LYS A 19 -13.17 9.07 3.44
C LYS A 19 -11.88 9.70 3.96
N VAL A 20 -11.20 10.52 3.16
CA VAL A 20 -9.93 11.19 3.51
C VAL A 20 -10.12 12.41 4.42
N GLY A 21 -11.35 12.87 4.66
CA GLY A 21 -11.64 14.04 5.52
C GLY A 21 -10.94 14.03 6.88
N ASP A 22 -10.86 12.86 7.54
CA ASP A 22 -10.11 12.67 8.81
C ASP A 22 -8.63 12.29 8.56
N SER A 23 -8.34 11.51 7.52
CA SER A 23 -6.98 11.12 7.15
C SER A 23 -6.10 12.30 6.69
N VAL A 24 -6.67 13.52 6.53
CA VAL A 24 -5.98 14.76 6.16
C VAL A 24 -4.87 15.16 7.13
N GLU A 25 -4.93 14.80 8.42
CA GLU A 25 -3.88 15.15 9.40
C GLU A 25 -2.59 14.33 9.20
N LEU A 26 -2.71 13.00 9.17
CA LEU A 26 -1.60 12.09 8.78
C LEU A 26 -1.02 12.50 7.43
N ILE A 27 -1.89 12.88 6.50
CA ILE A 27 -1.57 13.38 5.17
C ILE A 27 -0.75 14.69 5.18
N LYS A 28 -1.06 15.64 6.07
CA LYS A 28 -0.29 16.88 6.21
C LYS A 28 1.09 16.62 6.78
N ASP A 29 1.20 15.68 7.71
CA ASP A 29 2.49 15.24 8.27
C ASP A 29 3.42 14.64 7.22
N PHE A 30 2.87 14.00 6.18
CA PHE A 30 3.63 13.47 5.03
C PHE A 30 4.26 14.55 4.13
N LYS A 31 3.64 15.73 4.03
CA LYS A 31 4.21 16.87 3.29
C LYS A 31 5.36 17.55 4.04
N GLU A 32 5.39 17.39 5.37
CA GLU A 32 6.40 17.95 6.27
C GLU A 32 7.25 16.85 6.91
N LEU A 33 7.65 15.83 6.12
CA LEU A 33 8.58 14.79 6.58
C LEU A 33 9.95 15.40 6.90
N SER A 34 10.09 15.92 8.12
CA SER A 34 11.38 16.21 8.72
C SER A 34 12.07 14.89 9.10
N THR A 35 13.39 14.92 9.29
CA THR A 35 14.18 13.72 9.64
C THR A 35 13.67 13.00 10.89
N GLY A 36 13.09 13.71 11.86
CA GLY A 36 12.45 13.12 13.04
C GLY A 36 11.19 12.32 12.71
N LYS A 37 10.28 12.89 11.90
CA LYS A 37 9.03 12.22 11.52
C LYS A 37 9.26 10.97 10.67
N ILE A 38 10.35 10.92 9.89
CA ILE A 38 10.74 9.73 9.12
C ILE A 38 11.04 8.56 10.06
N SER A 39 11.76 8.79 11.16
CA SER A 39 12.11 7.72 12.11
C SER A 39 10.85 7.16 12.79
N ASP A 40 9.93 8.03 13.21
CA ASP A 40 8.67 7.60 13.84
C ASP A 40 7.80 6.83 12.85
N LEU A 41 7.72 7.29 11.60
CA LEU A 41 6.99 6.60 10.54
C LEU A 41 7.57 5.21 10.28
N VAL A 42 8.90 5.10 10.17
CA VAL A 42 9.59 3.81 9.98
C VAL A 42 9.26 2.87 11.15
N ASN A 43 9.39 3.33 12.39
CA ASN A 43 9.06 2.51 13.56
C ASN A 43 7.60 2.06 13.57
N ASN A 44 6.67 2.96 13.22
CA ASN A 44 5.25 2.63 13.12
C ASN A 44 5.03 1.54 12.07
N VAL A 45 5.57 1.70 10.86
CA VAL A 45 5.47 0.70 9.79
C VAL A 45 6.06 -0.65 10.19
N LEU A 46 7.26 -0.66 10.79
CA LEU A 46 7.90 -1.89 11.24
C LEU A 46 7.04 -2.61 12.30
N GLY A 47 6.37 -1.85 13.18
CA GLY A 47 5.40 -2.38 14.14
C GLY A 47 4.16 -3.03 13.51
N LEU A 48 3.83 -2.69 12.26
CA LEU A 48 2.71 -3.29 11.52
C LEU A 48 3.08 -4.58 10.79
N SER A 49 4.36 -4.93 10.69
CA SER A 49 4.80 -6.13 9.94
C SER A 49 4.02 -7.40 10.32
N PRO A 50 3.80 -7.72 11.61
CA PRO A 50 3.05 -8.92 11.99
C PRO A 50 1.60 -8.91 11.47
N LEU A 51 0.93 -7.76 11.55
CA LEU A 51 -0.45 -7.62 11.07
C LEU A 51 -0.53 -7.70 9.54
N ILE A 52 0.49 -7.19 8.85
CA ILE A 52 0.59 -7.30 7.39
C ILE A 52 0.83 -8.76 6.98
N GLU A 53 1.64 -9.52 7.73
CA GLU A 53 1.86 -10.95 7.50
C GLU A 53 0.57 -11.79 7.61
N GLU A 54 -0.32 -11.43 8.55
CA GLU A 54 -1.65 -12.05 8.66
C GLU A 54 -2.51 -11.86 7.40
N SER A 55 -2.31 -10.76 6.67
CA SER A 55 -3.01 -10.49 5.40
C SER A 55 -2.46 -11.30 4.20
N GLY A 56 -1.41 -12.10 4.43
CA GLY A 56 -0.79 -12.94 3.40
C GLY A 56 0.29 -12.23 2.58
N PHE A 57 0.74 -11.06 3.04
CA PHE A 57 1.87 -10.32 2.47
C PHE A 57 3.00 -10.24 3.47
N ARG A 58 4.25 -10.35 3.01
CA ARG A 58 5.42 -10.10 3.84
C ARG A 58 6.09 -8.80 3.43
N MET A 59 6.50 -7.99 4.40
CA MET A 59 7.35 -6.84 4.16
C MET A 59 8.76 -7.34 3.82
N GLY A 60 9.21 -7.05 2.60
CA GLY A 60 10.50 -7.48 2.06
C GLY A 60 11.60 -6.47 2.32
N ASP A 61 11.39 -5.23 1.91
CA ASP A 61 12.37 -4.16 2.00
C ASP A 61 11.74 -2.83 2.43
N LEU A 62 12.56 -1.99 3.06
CA LEU A 62 12.23 -0.63 3.42
C LEU A 62 13.32 0.27 2.83
N ASN A 63 12.89 1.23 2.02
CA ASN A 63 13.77 2.16 1.33
C ASN A 63 13.48 3.59 1.80
N ILE A 64 14.50 4.29 2.27
CA ILE A 64 14.41 5.69 2.69
C ILE A 64 15.21 6.54 1.71
N ALA A 65 14.52 7.36 0.94
CA ALA A 65 15.16 8.35 0.07
C ALA A 65 15.39 9.65 0.86
N ILE A 66 16.65 10.04 1.02
CA ILE A 66 17.06 11.31 1.68
C ILE A 66 17.08 12.49 0.68
N GLY A 67 16.49 12.32 -0.50
CA GLY A 67 16.32 13.39 -1.48
C GLY A 67 15.43 14.51 -0.95
N ILE A 68 15.27 15.59 -1.74
CA ILE A 68 14.31 16.65 -1.42
C ILE A 68 13.17 16.57 -2.46
N PRO A 69 11.93 16.29 -2.07
CA PRO A 69 11.50 15.89 -0.72
C PRO A 69 11.95 14.46 -0.37
N PRO A 70 12.15 14.15 0.93
CA PRO A 70 12.47 12.79 1.35
C PRO A 70 11.24 11.88 1.19
N SER A 71 11.47 10.57 1.08
CA SER A 71 10.39 9.59 0.97
C SER A 71 10.72 8.27 1.64
N VAL A 72 9.67 7.55 2.03
CA VAL A 72 9.76 6.18 2.57
C VAL A 72 8.96 5.27 1.66
N SER A 73 9.61 4.23 1.15
CA SER A 73 9.00 3.21 0.31
C SER A 73 9.14 1.83 0.94
N LEU A 74 8.15 0.98 0.74
CA LEU A 74 8.04 -0.36 1.30
C LEU A 74 7.86 -1.36 0.16
N GLY A 75 8.65 -2.42 0.16
CA GLY A 75 8.49 -3.57 -0.71
C GLY A 75 7.71 -4.66 -0.01
N PHE A 76 6.69 -5.21 -0.67
CA PHE A 76 5.87 -6.31 -0.17
C PHE A 76 5.86 -7.48 -1.15
N ILE A 77 5.92 -8.69 -0.61
CA ILE A 77 5.86 -9.94 -1.38
C ILE A 77 4.57 -10.66 -0.97
N LYS A 78 3.78 -11.07 -1.96
CA LYS A 78 2.59 -11.89 -1.74
C LYS A 78 3.05 -13.31 -1.42
N GLU A 79 2.69 -13.82 -0.23
CA GLU A 79 3.05 -15.18 0.18
C GLU A 79 1.88 -16.15 0.05
N LYS A 80 0.66 -15.69 0.34
CA LYS A 80 -0.55 -16.52 0.29
C LYS A 80 -1.80 -15.68 0.06
N ASP A 81 -2.80 -16.31 -0.53
CA ASP A 81 -4.15 -15.77 -0.55
C ASP A 81 -4.84 -15.98 0.80
N ILE A 82 -5.57 -14.95 1.23
CA ILE A 82 -6.32 -14.91 2.48
C ILE A 82 -7.75 -14.52 2.15
N SER A 83 -8.71 -15.06 2.90
CA SER A 83 -10.12 -14.81 2.60
C SER A 83 -10.50 -13.36 2.89
N PRO A 84 -11.46 -12.77 2.15
CA PRO A 84 -11.94 -11.41 2.41
C PRO A 84 -12.38 -11.22 3.87
N GLU A 85 -13.00 -12.22 4.48
CA GLU A 85 -13.49 -12.15 5.86
C GLU A 85 -12.34 -12.03 6.87
N ALA A 86 -11.21 -12.69 6.62
CA ALA A 86 -10.03 -12.58 7.49
C ALA A 86 -9.36 -11.20 7.35
N ILE A 87 -9.35 -10.62 6.14
CA ILE A 87 -8.88 -9.26 5.91
C ILE A 87 -9.79 -8.23 6.60
N ASP A 88 -11.11 -8.38 6.45
CA ASP A 88 -12.10 -7.52 7.10
C ASP A 88 -11.96 -7.59 8.62
N LYS A 89 -11.70 -8.78 9.18
CA LYS A 89 -11.43 -8.95 10.60
C LYS A 89 -10.19 -8.16 11.06
N ILE A 90 -9.07 -8.23 10.32
CA ILE A 90 -7.86 -7.46 10.66
C ILE A 90 -8.16 -5.96 10.65
N LEU A 91 -8.90 -5.47 9.65
CA LEU A 91 -9.30 -4.06 9.55
C LEU A 91 -10.27 -3.64 10.67
N GLU A 92 -11.19 -4.52 11.06
CA GLU A 92 -12.17 -4.28 12.12
C GLU A 92 -11.53 -4.28 13.52
N GLU A 93 -10.53 -5.12 13.76
CA GLU A 93 -9.78 -5.18 15.03
C GLU A 93 -8.80 -4.00 15.18
N ASN A 94 -8.45 -3.34 14.07
CA ASN A 94 -7.46 -2.26 14.02
C ASN A 94 -8.02 -0.98 13.39
N LYS A 95 -9.31 -0.67 13.61
CA LYS A 95 -10.01 0.47 12.97
C LYS A 95 -9.35 1.83 13.19
N ASP A 96 -8.73 2.01 14.34
CA ASP A 96 -8.07 3.25 14.74
C ASP A 96 -6.66 3.39 14.12
N ASN A 97 -6.17 2.36 13.43
CA ASN A 97 -4.88 2.35 12.77
C ASN A 97 -5.00 2.72 11.29
N GLU A 98 -5.04 4.03 11.01
CA GLU A 98 -5.17 4.55 9.65
C GLU A 98 -4.04 4.10 8.71
N LEU A 99 -2.81 4.03 9.22
CA LEU A 99 -1.65 3.61 8.43
C LEU A 99 -1.78 2.15 7.96
N LEU A 100 -2.20 1.25 8.86
CA LEU A 100 -2.47 -0.15 8.51
C LEU A 100 -3.56 -0.25 7.44
N LYS A 101 -4.64 0.51 7.61
CA LYS A 101 -5.75 0.52 6.66
C LYS A 101 -5.30 0.98 5.26
N ILE A 102 -4.49 2.04 5.18
CA ILE A 102 -3.92 2.52 3.92
C ILE A 102 -3.05 1.43 3.26
N ILE A 103 -2.15 0.81 4.04
CA ILE A 103 -1.25 -0.24 3.53
C ILE A 103 -2.06 -1.43 3.02
N LEU A 104 -2.98 -1.97 3.82
CA LEU A 104 -3.78 -3.13 3.43
C LEU A 104 -4.66 -2.84 2.20
N GLN A 105 -5.32 -1.68 2.14
CA GLN A 105 -6.11 -1.30 0.96
C GLN A 105 -5.25 -1.20 -0.30
N ALA A 106 -4.04 -0.64 -0.19
CA ALA A 106 -3.10 -0.59 -1.32
C ALA A 106 -2.68 -2.00 -1.78
N LEU A 107 -2.37 -2.90 -0.84
CA LEU A 107 -1.99 -4.29 -1.13
C LEU A 107 -3.12 -5.10 -1.77
N LEU A 108 -4.36 -4.96 -1.29
CA LEU A 108 -5.52 -5.64 -1.86
C LEU A 108 -5.82 -5.15 -3.28
N LYS A 109 -5.70 -3.83 -3.51
CA LYS A 109 -5.89 -3.24 -4.83
C LYS A 109 -4.80 -3.70 -5.81
N ALA A 110 -3.55 -3.74 -5.33
CA ALA A 110 -2.41 -4.27 -6.07
C ALA A 110 -2.62 -5.75 -6.46
N ASP A 111 -3.09 -6.58 -5.53
CA ASP A 111 -3.37 -8.00 -5.79
C ASP A 111 -4.54 -8.23 -6.76
N SER A 112 -5.62 -7.46 -6.62
CA SER A 112 -6.73 -7.49 -7.58
C SER A 112 -6.26 -7.10 -8.98
N LEU A 113 -5.45 -6.02 -9.09
CA LEU A 113 -4.92 -5.55 -10.36
C LEU A 113 -3.97 -6.59 -10.98
N GLN A 114 -3.04 -7.18 -10.23
CA GLN A 114 -2.13 -8.20 -10.78
C GLN A 114 -2.89 -9.43 -11.27
N LYS A 115 -3.91 -9.91 -10.53
CA LYS A 115 -4.76 -11.04 -10.95
C LYS A 115 -5.50 -10.79 -12.25
N SER A 116 -5.80 -9.52 -12.56
CA SER A 116 -6.46 -9.13 -13.81
C SER A 116 -5.51 -9.04 -15.00
N MET A 117 -4.19 -9.07 -14.78
CA MET A 117 -3.18 -8.93 -15.83
C MET A 117 -2.59 -10.29 -16.22
N ASN A 118 -2.46 -10.52 -17.53
CA ASN A 118 -1.71 -11.65 -18.07
C ASN A 118 -0.55 -11.11 -18.91
N LEU A 119 0.67 -11.22 -18.36
CA LEU A 119 1.88 -10.69 -18.99
C LEU A 119 2.77 -11.86 -19.42
N SER A 120 2.75 -12.19 -20.71
CA SER A 120 3.32 -13.43 -21.29
C SER A 120 4.59 -13.95 -20.60
N HIS A 121 5.72 -13.24 -20.74
CA HIS A 121 7.01 -13.67 -20.21
C HIS A 121 7.34 -13.01 -18.86
N TYR A 122 6.36 -12.44 -18.16
CA TYR A 122 6.58 -11.66 -16.95
C TYR A 122 5.71 -12.19 -15.82
N GLN A 123 6.33 -12.54 -14.70
CA GLN A 123 5.62 -12.96 -13.50
C GLN A 123 5.58 -11.81 -12.49
N PHE A 124 4.45 -11.69 -11.80
CA PHE A 124 4.35 -10.81 -10.64
C PHE A 124 5.40 -11.19 -9.59
N ASN A 125 6.09 -10.19 -9.04
CA ASN A 125 7.14 -10.39 -8.05
C ASN A 125 6.84 -9.70 -6.72
N SER A 126 6.51 -8.42 -6.74
CA SER A 126 6.33 -7.63 -5.51
C SER A 126 5.45 -6.40 -5.73
N VAL A 127 4.87 -5.90 -4.65
CA VAL A 127 4.21 -4.59 -4.59
C VAL A 127 5.20 -3.60 -3.97
N GLY A 128 5.35 -2.43 -4.57
CA GLY A 128 6.03 -1.29 -3.95
C GLY A 128 4.99 -0.27 -3.48
N LEU A 129 5.13 0.21 -2.25
CA LEU A 129 4.29 1.28 -1.69
C LEU A 129 5.18 2.43 -1.25
N THR A 130 5.08 3.57 -1.91
CA THR A 130 5.72 4.80 -1.42
C THR A 130 4.70 5.59 -0.61
N LEU A 131 5.05 5.83 0.65
CA LEU A 131 4.24 6.62 1.55
C LEU A 131 4.41 8.11 1.18
N GLY A 132 3.31 8.75 0.83
CA GLY A 132 3.26 10.12 0.29
C GLY A 132 1.83 10.54 0.01
N LEU A 133 1.64 11.69 -0.65
CA LEU A 133 0.32 12.14 -1.10
C LEU A 133 0.19 12.34 -2.62
N PRO A 134 -0.70 11.59 -3.26
CA PRO A 134 -1.30 10.33 -2.79
C PRO A 134 -0.23 9.25 -2.55
N PRO A 135 -0.51 8.18 -1.77
CA PRO A 135 0.40 7.05 -1.72
C PRO A 135 0.56 6.47 -3.11
N ASP A 136 1.81 6.17 -3.49
CA ASP A 136 2.12 5.58 -4.79
C ASP A 136 2.23 4.07 -4.65
N VAL A 137 1.48 3.34 -5.47
CA VAL A 137 1.44 1.88 -5.47
C VAL A 137 1.94 1.38 -6.81
N SER A 138 2.99 0.59 -6.79
CA SER A 138 3.62 0.01 -7.97
C SER A 138 3.60 -1.51 -7.92
N LEU A 139 3.46 -2.14 -9.08
CA LEU A 139 3.55 -3.59 -9.24
C LEU A 139 4.83 -3.91 -10.01
N LYS A 140 5.69 -4.75 -9.42
CA LYS A 140 6.93 -5.19 -10.05
C LYS A 140 6.74 -6.57 -10.66
N PHE A 141 7.11 -6.69 -11.93
CA PHE A 141 7.12 -7.94 -12.68
C PHE A 141 8.55 -8.26 -13.12
N ILE A 142 8.92 -9.54 -13.09
CA ILE A 142 10.24 -10.01 -13.51
C ILE A 142 10.06 -10.96 -14.70
N ARG A 143 10.95 -10.84 -15.69
CA ARG A 143 10.95 -11.69 -16.87
C ARG A 143 11.30 -13.14 -16.48
N GLN A 144 10.46 -14.09 -16.89
CA GLN A 144 10.79 -15.51 -16.82
C GLN A 144 11.70 -15.88 -18.00
N GLY A 145 12.83 -16.51 -17.69
CA GLY A 145 13.82 -16.99 -18.65
C GLY A 145 13.34 -18.19 -19.44
#